data_AF-A0AAW0AHT6-F1
#
_entry.id   AF-A0AAW0AHT6-F1
#
_cell.length_a   1.000
_cell.length_b   1.000
_cell.length_c   1.000
_cell.angle_alpha   90.00
_cell.angle_beta   90.00
_cell.angle_gamma   90.00
#
_symmetry.space_group_name_H-M   'P 1'
#
loop_
_entity.id
_entity.type
_entity.pdbx_description
1 polymer ?
#
loop_
_entity_poly.entity_id
_entity_poly.type
_entity_poly.pdbx_seq_one_letter_code
_entity_poly.pdbx_strand_id
1 'polypeptide(L)' 'MRSWAHFCCRILLYSSMKQIHAAGVVHSDVAPRNVVRGPQGALSVIDFESASVGHQCSGDDCEELKYLHEELHL' A
#
# COMPACT_ATOMS: atom_id res chain seq x y z
N MET A 1 -0.51 19.42 17.76
CA MET A 1 0.31 18.21 17.52
C MET A 1 -0.56 17.12 16.87
N ARG A 2 -0.93 17.27 15.59
CA ARG A 2 -1.83 16.32 14.87
C ARG A 2 -1.30 15.86 13.51
N SER A 3 -0.14 16.34 13.04
CA SER A 3 0.35 16.11 11.67
C SER A 3 1.18 14.84 11.47
N TRP A 4 1.87 14.35 12.50
CA TRP A 4 2.86 13.27 12.32
C TRP A 4 2.24 11.87 12.18
N ALA A 5 1.14 11.60 12.90
CA ALA A 5 0.50 10.28 12.86
C ALA A 5 -0.09 9.94 11.48
N HIS A 6 -0.66 10.92 10.77
CA HIS A 6 -1.13 10.73 9.39
C HIS A 6 0.01 10.53 8.41
N PHE A 7 1.11 11.28 8.57
CA PHE A 7 2.29 11.13 7.72
C PHE A 7 2.92 9.73 7.85
N CYS A 8 3.10 9.23 9.07
CA CYS A 8 3.62 7.87 9.28
C CYS A 8 2.70 6.79 8.67
N CYS A 9 1.37 6.95 8.74
CA CYS A 9 0.45 5.98 8.15
C CYS A 9 0.65 5.85 6.63
N ARG A 10 0.88 6.96 5.93
CA ARG A 10 1.13 6.96 4.47
C ARG A 10 2.41 6.20 4.11
N ILE A 11 3.51 6.48 4.81
CA ILE A 11 4.79 5.78 4.59
C ILE A 11 4.67 4.28 4.88
N LEU A 12 3.98 3.90 5.96
CA LEU A 12 3.79 2.50 6.34
C LEU A 12 2.92 1.75 5.33
N LEU A 13 1.86 2.38 4.80
CA LEU A 13 1.04 1.79 3.75
C LEU A 13 1.83 1.57 2.47
N TYR A 14 2.56 2.59 2.00
CA TYR A 14 3.40 2.47 0.81
C TYR A 14 4.47 1.39 0.97
N SER A 15 5.10 1.30 2.15
CA SER A 15 6.08 0.26 2.46
C SER A 15 5.47 -1.16 2.49
N SER A 16 4.22 -1.28 2.93
CA SER A 16 3.49 -2.55 2.92
C SER A 16 3.17 -2.98 1.47
N MET A 17 2.76 -2.04 0.62
CA MET A 17 2.48 -2.32 -0.79
C MET A 17 3.74 -2.74 -1.56
N LYS A 18 4.90 -2.11 -1.29
CA LYS A 18 6.18 -2.57 -1.84
C LYS A 18 6.53 -4.01 -1.41
N GLN A 19 6.19 -4.42 -0.20
CA GLN A 19 6.41 -5.80 0.26
C GLN A 19 5.49 -6.80 -0.45
N ILE A 20 4.21 -6.44 -0.64
CA ILE A 20 3.26 -7.24 -1.42
C ILE A 20 3.80 -7.45 -2.85
N HIS A 21 4.30 -6.39 -3.47
CA HIS A 21 4.92 -6.43 -4.81
C HIS A 21 6.20 -7.26 -4.85
N ALA A 22 7.06 -7.13 -3.84
CA ALA A 22 8.28 -7.93 -3.72
C ALA A 22 7.97 -9.44 -3.55
N ALA A 23 6.80 -9.78 -3.00
CA ALA A 23 6.30 -11.16 -2.93
C ALA A 23 5.69 -11.65 -4.26
N GLY A 24 5.73 -10.84 -5.32
CA GLY A 24 5.20 -11.18 -6.64
C GLY A 24 3.68 -11.03 -6.74
N VAL A 25 3.07 -10.22 -5.88
CA VAL A 25 1.63 -9.95 -5.85
C VAL A 25 1.36 -8.49 -6.24
N VAL A 26 0.38 -8.26 -7.09
CA VAL A 26 -0.22 -6.93 -7.33
C VAL A 26 -1.65 -6.95 -6.77
N HIS A 27 -2.07 -5.90 -6.06
CA HIS A 27 -3.33 -5.91 -5.31
C HIS A 27 -4.54 -5.57 -6.19
N SER A 28 -4.37 -4.63 -7.12
CA SER A 28 -5.33 -4.10 -8.10
C SER A 28 -6.56 -3.37 -7.56
N ASP A 29 -6.76 -3.35 -6.24
CA ASP A 29 -7.83 -2.58 -5.57
C ASP A 29 -7.35 -1.87 -4.29
N VAL A 30 -6.32 -1.03 -4.41
CA VAL A 30 -5.80 -0.28 -3.27
C VAL A 30 -6.71 0.92 -2.98
N ALA A 31 -7.51 0.82 -1.93
CA ALA A 31 -8.44 1.86 -1.50
C ALA A 31 -8.53 1.94 0.03
N PRO A 32 -8.96 3.08 0.62
CA PRO A 32 -9.07 3.23 2.07
C PRO A 32 -9.94 2.15 2.76
N ARG A 33 -10.96 1.63 2.07
CA ARG A 33 -11.81 0.53 2.57
C ARG A 33 -11.06 -0.79 2.78
N ASN A 34 -9.96 -0.98 2.05
CA ASN A 34 -9.13 -2.18 2.05
C ASN A 34 -7.87 -2.01 2.93
N VAL A 35 -7.84 -0.98 3.79
CA VAL A 35 -6.75 -0.75 4.74
C VAL A 35 -7.30 -0.73 6.16
N VAL A 36 -6.91 -1.72 6.95
CA VAL A 36 -7.31 -1.82 8.35
C VAL A 36 -6.23 -1.21 9.23
N ARG A 37 -6.66 -0.38 10.18
CA ARG A 37 -5.80 0.16 11.23
C ARG A 37 -5.95 -0.64 12.51
N GLY A 38 -4.92 -1.38 12.86
CA GLY A 38 -4.83 -2.14 14.10
C GLY A 38 -4.40 -1.30 15.31
N PRO A 39 -4.28 -1.93 16.49
CA PRO A 39 -3.75 -1.30 17.70
C PRO A 39 -2.38 -0.65 17.45
N GLN A 40 -2.10 0.42 18.18
CA GLN A 40 -0.83 1.16 18.07
C GLN A 40 -0.54 1.73 16.66
N GLY A 41 -1.53 1.79 15.78
CA GLY A 41 -1.40 2.36 14.44
C GLY A 41 -0.77 1.44 13.41
N ALA A 42 -0.68 0.13 13.69
CA ALA A 42 -0.34 -0.86 12.68
C ALA A 42 -1.32 -0.79 11.50
N LEU A 43 -0.84 -0.96 10.29
CA LEU A 43 -1.65 -0.99 9.07
C LEU A 43 -1.59 -2.38 8.45
N SER A 44 -2.72 -2.85 7.95
CA SER A 44 -2.82 -4.09 7.21
C SER A 44 -3.63 -3.85 5.94
N VAL A 45 -3.07 -4.26 4.80
CA VAL A 45 -3.79 -4.30 3.53
C VAL A 45 -4.59 -5.59 3.49
N ILE A 46 -5.87 -5.49 3.18
CA ILE A 46 -6.82 -6.61 3.15
C ILE A 46 -7.51 -6.68 1.80
N ASP A 47 -8.28 -7.74 1.59
CA ASP A 47 -9.13 -7.94 0.41
C ASP A 47 -8.35 -8.11 -0.91
N PHE A 48 -7.82 -9.31 -1.10
CA PHE A 48 -7.05 -9.71 -2.27
C PHE A 48 -7.92 -10.33 -3.38
N GLU A 49 -9.22 -10.08 -3.40
CA GLU A 49 -10.11 -10.67 -4.41
C GLU A 49 -9.73 -10.27 -5.85
N SER A 50 -9.22 -9.06 -6.02
CA SER A 50 -8.77 -8.52 -7.31
C SER A 50 -7.28 -8.75 -7.58
N ALA A 51 -6.56 -9.34 -6.62
CA ALA A 51 -5.12 -9.48 -6.70
C ALA A 51 -4.68 -10.57 -7.69
N SER A 52 -3.47 -10.43 -8.21
CA SER A 52 -2.85 -11.47 -9.04
C SER A 52 -1.42 -11.80 -8.60
N VAL A 53 -1.03 -13.05 -8.82
CA VAL A 53 0.30 -13.59 -8.49
C VAL A 53 1.19 -13.67 -9.73
N GLY A 54 2.51 -13.70 -9.54
CA GLY A 54 3.48 -13.70 -10.63
C GLY A 54 3.83 -12.31 -11.15
N HIS A 55 3.42 -11.26 -10.43
CA HIS A 55 3.77 -9.88 -10.75
C HIS A 55 5.29 -9.68 -10.65
N GLN A 56 5.93 -9.23 -11.73
CA GLN A 56 7.31 -8.76 -11.71
C GLN A 56 7.30 -7.24 -11.58
N CYS A 57 7.43 -6.79 -10.34
CA CYS A 57 7.40 -5.36 -10.03
C CYS A 57 8.63 -4.65 -10.57
N SER A 58 8.41 -3.58 -11.33
CA SER A 58 9.45 -2.65 -11.81
C SER A 58 9.85 -1.61 -10.75
N GLY A 59 9.35 -1.73 -9.51
CA GLY A 59 9.60 -0.77 -8.43
C GLY A 59 8.87 0.54 -8.69
N ASP A 60 9.63 1.64 -8.75
CA ASP A 60 9.08 2.99 -8.93
C ASP A 60 8.33 3.17 -10.25
N ASP A 61 8.57 2.29 -11.24
CA ASP A 61 7.86 2.32 -12.52
C ASP A 61 6.55 1.52 -12.54
N CYS A 62 6.19 0.85 -11.46
CA CYS A 62 4.95 0.08 -11.37
C CYS A 62 3.73 0.99 -11.25
N GLU A 63 2.75 0.82 -12.15
CA GLU A 63 1.54 1.66 -12.22
C GLU A 63 0.78 1.74 -10.88
N GLU A 64 0.59 0.61 -10.19
CA GLU A 64 -0.10 0.60 -8.89
C GLU A 64 0.68 1.37 -7.81
N LEU A 65 2.02 1.26 -7.80
CA LEU A 65 2.84 2.02 -6.84
C LEU A 65 2.89 3.51 -7.18
N LYS A 66 2.96 3.86 -8.47
CA LYS A 66 2.88 5.27 -8.93
C LYS A 66 1.58 5.92 -8.50
N TYR A 67 0.45 5.30 -8.83
CA TYR A 67 -0.86 5.77 -8.42
C TYR A 67 -0.95 5.94 -6.90
N LEU A 68 -0.49 4.93 -6.14
CA LEU A 68 -0.51 5.01 -4.70
C LEU A 68 0.42 6.10 -4.14
N HIS A 69 1.58 6.33 -4.75
CA HIS A 69 2.51 7.38 -4.34
C HIS A 69 1.86 8.76 -4.49
N GLU A 70 1.16 9.00 -5.60
CA GLU A 70 0.42 10.23 -5.88
C GLU A 70 -0.76 10.42 -4.92
N GLU A 71 -1.60 9.40 -4.73
CA GLU A 71 -2.74 9.43 -3.79
C GLU A 71 -2.28 9.67 -2.35
N LEU A 72 -1.19 9.01 -1.98
CA LEU A 72 -0.57 9.23 -0.70
C LEU A 72 0.28 10.49 -0.70
N HIS A 73 0.36 11.35 -1.71
CA HIS A 73 1.13 12.61 -1.70
C HIS A 73 2.59 12.47 -1.19
N LEU A 74 3.20 11.30 -1.40
CA LEU A 74 4.55 10.98 -0.90
C LEU A 74 5.63 11.64 -1.76
#